data_AF-A0A348NUG5-F1
#
_entry.id   AF-A0A348NUG5-F1
#
_cell.length_a   1.000
_cell.length_b   1.000
_cell.length_c   1.000
_cell.angle_alpha   90.00
_cell.angle_beta   90.00
_cell.angle_gamma   90.00
#
_symmetry.space_group_name_H-M   'P 1'
#
loop_
_entity.id
_entity.type
_entity.pdbx_description
1 polymer ?
#
loop_
_entity_poly.entity_id
_entity_poly.type
_entity_poly.pdbx_seq_one_letter_code
_entity_poly.pdbx_strand_id
1 'polypeptide(L)'
;MYERDGMLHFNGKCDVESGAPIKTAVEAIVTADFRAALDDARRGSDPDSDLRSVPQRQLDALVPIARHVLGCEQIDLPLGGATVVVRMNLEDLGSGEGHALIDGMNQPVSRATARRMAASMTMAGTSG
;
A
#
# COMPACT_ATOMS: atom_id res chain seq x y z
N MET A 1 -14.80 12.82 -7.62
CA MET A 1 -13.51 13.45 -7.96
C MET A 1 -13.83 14.72 -8.75
N TYR A 2 -13.15 15.82 -8.49
CA TYR A 2 -13.39 17.08 -9.21
C TYR A 2 -12.12 17.92 -9.22
N GLU A 3 -12.02 18.82 -10.20
CA GLU A 3 -10.95 19.82 -10.27
C GLU A 3 -11.42 21.13 -9.64
N ARG A 4 -10.54 21.77 -8.86
CA ARG A 4 -10.76 23.10 -8.28
C ARG A 4 -9.41 23.76 -8.05
N ASP A 5 -9.29 25.03 -8.44
CA ASP A 5 -8.09 25.84 -8.23
C ASP A 5 -6.79 25.16 -8.74
N GLY A 6 -6.89 24.45 -9.88
CA GLY A 6 -5.79 23.71 -10.50
C GLY A 6 -5.42 22.39 -9.80
N MET A 7 -6.19 21.98 -8.78
CA MET A 7 -5.95 20.78 -7.99
C MET A 7 -7.02 19.72 -8.24
N LEU A 8 -6.60 18.46 -8.34
CA LEU A 8 -7.51 17.32 -8.40
C LEU A 8 -7.89 16.89 -6.99
N HIS A 9 -9.16 17.05 -6.63
CA HIS A 9 -9.70 16.61 -5.36
C HIS A 9 -10.30 15.20 -5.49
N PHE A 10 -9.76 14.26 -4.70
CA PHE A 10 -10.28 12.90 -4.58
C PHE A 10 -10.56 12.53 -3.12
N ASN A 11 -11.73 11.95 -2.89
CA ASN A 11 -12.14 11.36 -1.62
C ASN A 11 -12.83 10.03 -1.96
N GLY A 12 -12.50 8.98 -1.20
CA GLY A 12 -13.06 7.66 -1.39
C GLY A 12 -13.28 6.94 -0.07
N LYS A 13 -14.25 6.03 -0.06
CA LYS A 13 -14.45 5.01 0.97
C LYS A 13 -14.44 3.66 0.25
N CYS A 14 -13.74 2.70 0.80
CA CYS A 14 -13.73 1.32 0.32
C CYS A 14 -13.92 0.38 1.50
N ASP A 15 -14.36 -0.85 1.20
CA ASP A 15 -14.32 -1.94 2.17
C ASP A 15 -12.86 -2.37 2.44
N VAL A 16 -12.65 -3.17 3.48
CA VAL A 16 -11.31 -3.56 3.92
C VAL A 16 -10.58 -4.47 2.92
N GLU A 17 -11.32 -5.32 2.19
CA GLU A 17 -10.74 -6.21 1.17
C GLU A 17 -10.13 -5.39 0.03
N SER A 18 -10.85 -4.37 -0.43
CA SER A 18 -10.39 -3.44 -1.47
C SER A 18 -9.33 -2.45 -0.96
N GLY A 19 -9.46 -1.99 0.30
CA GLY A 19 -8.60 -0.96 0.88
C GLY A 19 -7.22 -1.46 1.30
N ALA A 20 -7.10 -2.73 1.69
CA ALA A 20 -5.84 -3.31 2.16
C ALA A 20 -4.70 -3.22 1.13
N PRO A 21 -4.87 -3.66 -0.13
CA PRO A 21 -3.83 -3.49 -1.16
C PRO A 21 -3.43 -2.03 -1.36
N ILE A 22 -4.40 -1.11 -1.37
CA ILE A 22 -4.16 0.33 -1.59
C ILE A 22 -3.28 0.88 -0.47
N LYS A 23 -3.66 0.61 0.79
CA LYS A 23 -2.91 1.06 1.97
C LYS A 23 -1.49 0.50 1.97
N THR A 24 -1.33 -0.79 1.71
CA THR A 24 -0.02 -1.45 1.67
C THR A 24 0.90 -0.86 0.59
N ALA A 25 0.41 -0.63 -0.62
CA ALA A 25 1.21 -0.05 -1.69
C ALA A 25 1.66 1.39 -1.37
N VAL A 26 0.73 2.21 -0.87
CA VAL A 26 1.03 3.60 -0.48
C VAL A 26 2.04 3.64 0.68
N GLU A 27 1.84 2.84 1.73
CA GLU A 27 2.75 2.81 2.88
C GLU A 27 4.15 2.30 2.50
N ALA A 28 4.25 1.35 1.58
CA ALA A 28 5.53 0.88 1.08
C ALA A 28 6.31 1.99 0.36
N ILE A 29 5.65 2.72 -0.54
CA ILE A 29 6.27 3.83 -1.27
C ILE A 29 6.65 4.97 -0.32
N VAL A 30 5.77 5.34 0.60
CA VAL A 30 6.07 6.39 1.60
C VAL A 30 7.22 5.99 2.51
N THR A 31 7.31 4.72 2.89
CA THR A 31 8.44 4.20 3.67
C THR A 31 9.75 4.29 2.88
N ALA A 32 9.73 3.97 1.59
CA ALA A 32 10.89 4.12 0.71
C ALA A 32 11.31 5.59 0.54
N ASP A 33 10.34 6.49 0.39
CA ASP A 33 10.55 7.95 0.30
C ASP A 33 11.21 8.49 1.58
N PHE A 34 10.76 8.08 2.77
CA PHE A 34 11.42 8.44 4.04
C PHE A 34 12.84 7.89 4.16
N ARG A 35 13.08 6.66 3.68
CA ARG A 35 14.44 6.10 3.67
C ARG A 35 15.35 6.90 2.74
N ALA A 36 14.86 7.28 1.57
CA ALA A 36 15.61 8.11 0.62
C ALA A 36 15.97 9.47 1.23
N ALA A 37 15.01 10.14 1.87
CA ALA A 37 15.23 11.41 2.55
C ALA A 37 16.27 11.29 3.68
N LEU A 38 16.23 10.20 4.46
CA LEU A 38 17.23 9.93 5.50
C LEU A 38 18.62 9.71 4.90
N ASP A 39 18.73 9.02 3.78
CA ASP A 39 20.00 8.78 3.09
C ASP A 39 20.55 10.06 2.45
N ASP A 40 19.70 10.95 1.94
CA ASP A 40 20.08 12.29 1.49
C ASP A 40 20.66 13.12 2.64
N ALA A 41 19.99 13.11 3.80
CA ALA A 41 20.47 13.79 5.00
C ALA A 41 21.83 13.24 5.48
N ARG A 42 22.01 11.90 5.45
CA ARG A 42 23.31 11.26 5.76
C ARG A 42 24.42 11.66 4.79
N ARG A 43 24.08 11.99 3.54
CA ARG A 43 25.00 12.50 2.51
C ARG A 43 25.28 14.01 2.64
N GLY A 44 24.75 14.66 3.68
CA GLY A 44 24.99 16.08 3.97
C GLY A 44 23.95 17.03 3.40
N SER A 45 22.82 16.52 2.89
CA SER A 45 21.67 17.36 2.55
C SER A 45 21.03 17.91 3.82
N ASP A 46 20.40 19.09 3.72
CA ASP A 46 19.64 19.66 4.83
C ASP A 46 18.48 18.72 5.22
N PRO A 47 18.44 18.18 6.46
CA PRO A 47 17.37 17.30 6.92
C PRO A 47 15.99 17.95 6.84
N ASP A 48 15.93 19.28 6.91
CA ASP A 48 14.68 20.06 6.88
C ASP A 48 14.28 20.48 5.45
N SER A 49 15.01 20.01 4.43
CA SER A 49 14.70 20.34 3.02
C SER A 49 13.40 19.70 2.51
N ASP A 50 12.95 18.59 3.10
CA ASP A 50 11.70 17.91 2.70
C ASP A 50 10.58 18.13 3.72
N LEU A 51 9.86 19.23 3.53
CA LEU A 51 8.76 19.67 4.39
C LEU A 51 7.40 19.04 4.04
N ARG A 52 7.35 18.04 3.14
CA ARG A 52 6.10 17.39 2.76
C ARG A 52 5.53 16.61 3.94
N SER A 53 4.28 16.93 4.28
CA SER A 53 3.51 16.19 5.29
C SER A 53 3.23 14.74 4.85
N VAL A 54 2.93 13.87 5.81
CA VAL A 54 2.59 12.47 5.52
C VAL A 54 1.42 12.35 4.54
N PRO A 55 0.30 13.08 4.67
CA PRO A 55 -0.79 13.02 3.69
C PRO A 55 -0.37 13.46 2.28
N GLN A 56 0.54 14.43 2.16
CA GLN A 56 1.09 14.82 0.86
C GLN A 56 1.93 13.69 0.24
N ARG A 57 2.82 13.06 1.02
CA ARG A 57 3.59 11.89 0.54
C ARG A 57 2.70 10.71 0.14
N GLN A 58 1.64 10.46 0.89
CA GLN A 58 0.65 9.43 0.56
C GLN A 58 -0.07 9.72 -0.76
N LEU A 59 -0.40 11.00 -1.02
CA LEU A 59 -0.97 11.42 -2.31
C LEU A 59 0.06 11.29 -3.44
N ASP A 60 1.31 11.71 -3.21
CA ASP A 60 2.42 11.59 -4.17
C ASP A 60 2.64 10.13 -4.59
N ALA A 61 2.49 9.18 -3.64
CA ALA A 61 2.62 7.75 -3.90
C ALA A 61 1.58 7.20 -4.90
N LEU A 62 0.42 7.86 -5.06
CA LEU A 62 -0.60 7.43 -6.03
C LEU A 62 -0.19 7.72 -7.48
N VAL A 63 0.65 8.74 -7.71
CA VAL A 63 1.08 9.14 -9.05
C VAL A 63 1.87 8.03 -9.76
N PRO A 64 2.96 7.48 -9.19
CA PRO A 64 3.70 6.43 -9.86
C PRO A 64 2.91 5.12 -9.94
N ILE A 65 2.00 4.83 -9.00
CA ILE A 65 1.06 3.69 -9.10
C ILE A 65 0.17 3.86 -10.34
N ALA A 66 -0.48 5.01 -10.49
CA ALA A 66 -1.38 5.28 -11.61
C ALA A 66 -0.62 5.25 -12.95
N ARG A 67 0.58 5.83 -13.02
CA ARG A 67 1.43 5.78 -14.21
C ARG A 67 1.81 4.35 -14.61
N HIS A 68 2.14 3.51 -13.62
CA HIS A 68 2.48 2.11 -13.88
C HIS A 68 1.28 1.35 -14.48
N VAL A 69 0.08 1.48 -13.89
CA VAL A 69 -1.14 0.81 -14.39
C VAL A 69 -1.54 1.33 -15.78
N LEU A 70 -1.26 2.60 -16.10
CA LEU A 70 -1.56 3.20 -17.41
C LEU A 70 -0.53 2.87 -18.51
N GLY A 71 0.44 1.98 -18.24
CA GLY A 71 1.34 1.44 -19.27
C GLY A 71 2.71 2.11 -19.36
N CYS A 72 3.21 2.70 -18.27
CA CYS A 72 4.60 3.15 -18.22
C CYS A 72 5.56 1.95 -18.13
N GLU A 73 6.46 1.82 -19.11
CA GLU A 73 7.42 0.70 -19.22
C GLU A 73 8.62 0.82 -18.26
N GLN A 74 8.82 1.97 -17.62
CA GLN A 74 9.99 2.26 -16.77
C GLN A 74 9.59 2.93 -15.45
N ILE A 75 9.03 2.15 -14.52
CA ILE A 75 8.99 2.54 -13.11
C ILE A 75 9.26 1.29 -12.26
N ASP A 76 10.47 1.22 -11.71
CA ASP A 76 10.78 0.35 -10.56
C ASP A 76 10.11 0.96 -9.33
N LEU A 77 8.80 0.72 -9.19
CA LEU A 77 8.09 1.09 -7.98
C LEU A 77 8.79 0.40 -6.80
N PRO A 78 9.10 1.10 -5.69
CA PRO A 78 9.75 0.52 -4.52
C PRO A 78 8.76 -0.33 -3.70
N LEU A 79 8.06 -1.24 -4.38
CA LEU A 79 7.11 -2.20 -3.84
C LEU A 79 7.75 -3.56 -3.58
N GLY A 80 9.06 -3.72 -3.83
CA GLY A 80 9.80 -4.96 -3.59
C GLY A 80 9.63 -5.42 -2.13
N GLY A 81 8.75 -6.40 -1.92
CA GLY A 81 8.42 -6.93 -0.59
C GLY A 81 7.17 -6.33 0.08
N ALA A 82 6.44 -5.41 -0.57
CA ALA A 82 5.14 -4.94 -0.07
C ALA A 82 4.10 -6.06 -0.19
N THR A 83 3.68 -6.62 0.93
CA THR A 83 2.71 -7.73 0.97
C THR A 83 1.55 -7.41 1.88
N VAL A 84 0.34 -7.73 1.46
CA VAL A 84 -0.82 -7.76 2.37
C VAL A 84 -0.75 -9.06 3.18
N VAL A 85 -0.59 -8.94 4.49
CA VAL A 85 -0.53 -10.08 5.40
C VAL A 85 -1.90 -10.29 6.04
N VAL A 86 -2.45 -11.47 5.82
CA VAL A 86 -3.72 -11.91 6.39
C VAL A 86 -3.44 -12.99 7.43
N ARG A 87 -3.90 -12.79 8.67
CA ARG A 87 -3.66 -13.70 9.80
C ARG A 87 -4.97 -14.24 10.34
N MET A 88 -4.98 -15.50 10.73
CA MET A 88 -6.12 -16.12 11.41
C MET A 88 -5.65 -17.15 12.43
N ASN A 89 -6.49 -17.43 13.43
CA ASN A 89 -6.21 -18.52 14.37
C ASN A 89 -6.27 -19.87 13.63
N LEU A 90 -5.37 -20.78 14.00
CA LEU A 90 -5.30 -22.13 13.43
C LEU A 90 -6.57 -22.96 13.73
N GLU A 91 -7.14 -22.78 14.92
CA GLU A 91 -8.39 -23.43 15.31
C GLU A 91 -9.57 -22.99 14.43
N ASP A 92 -9.71 -21.69 14.21
CA ASP A 92 -10.71 -21.09 13.31
C ASP A 92 -10.53 -21.54 11.86
N LEU A 93 -9.27 -21.76 11.45
CA LEU A 93 -8.98 -22.29 10.12
C LEU A 93 -9.50 -23.73 9.98
N GLY A 94 -9.30 -24.57 11.01
CA GLY A 94 -9.71 -25.97 11.04
C GLY A 94 -11.20 -26.20 11.27
N SER A 95 -11.85 -25.38 12.10
CA SER A 95 -13.25 -25.56 12.53
C SER A 95 -14.28 -25.27 11.44
N GLY A 96 -13.95 -24.39 10.49
CA GLY A 96 -14.95 -23.91 9.53
C GLY A 96 -15.39 -22.47 9.78
N GLU A 97 -15.23 -21.98 11.00
CA GLU A 97 -15.79 -20.76 11.54
C GLU A 97 -14.69 -19.82 12.04
N GLY A 98 -14.90 -18.50 11.96
CA GLY A 98 -13.96 -17.51 12.50
C GLY A 98 -13.61 -16.37 11.55
N HIS A 99 -12.73 -15.49 12.03
CA HIS A 99 -12.35 -14.25 11.36
C HIS A 99 -10.84 -14.18 11.12
N ALA A 100 -10.46 -13.40 10.11
CA ALA A 100 -9.07 -13.06 9.86
C ALA A 100 -8.83 -11.57 10.09
N LEU A 101 -7.61 -11.23 10.49
CA LEU A 101 -7.12 -9.86 10.58
C LEU A 101 -6.18 -9.57 9.42
N ILE A 102 -6.20 -8.34 8.95
CA ILE A 102 -5.26 -7.85 7.94
C ILE A 102 -4.35 -6.83 8.61
N ASP A 103 -3.05 -6.98 8.43
CA ASP A 103 -2.09 -6.05 9.02
C ASP A 103 -2.37 -4.61 8.56
N GLY A 104 -2.41 -3.69 9.52
CA GLY A 104 -2.72 -2.28 9.25
C GLY A 104 -4.20 -1.97 9.03
N MET A 105 -5.09 -2.95 9.22
CA MET A 105 -6.55 -2.78 9.19
C MET A 105 -7.19 -3.18 10.52
N ASN A 106 -8.16 -2.41 10.98
CA ASN A 106 -8.79 -2.61 12.29
C ASN A 106 -10.03 -3.53 12.24
N GLN A 107 -10.67 -3.63 11.07
CA GLN A 107 -11.91 -4.40 10.91
C GLN A 107 -11.56 -5.84 10.50
N PRO A 108 -11.96 -6.87 11.29
CA PRO A 108 -11.80 -8.25 10.89
C PRO A 108 -12.59 -8.58 9.63
N VAL A 109 -12.07 -9.52 8.83
CA VAL A 109 -12.70 -10.03 7.62
C VAL A 109 -13.16 -11.47 7.78
N SER A 110 -14.11 -11.89 6.95
CA SER A 110 -14.55 -13.28 6.91
C SER A 110 -13.46 -14.22 6.39
N ARG A 111 -13.54 -15.50 6.73
CA ARG A 111 -12.66 -16.54 6.15
C ARG A 111 -12.74 -16.62 4.62
N ALA A 112 -13.93 -16.42 4.06
CA ALA A 112 -14.13 -16.40 2.61
C ALA A 112 -13.36 -15.24 1.95
N THR A 113 -13.42 -14.05 2.56
CA THR A 113 -12.63 -12.88 2.14
C THR A 113 -11.13 -13.17 2.25
N ALA A 114 -10.66 -13.69 3.38
CA ALA A 114 -9.25 -14.05 3.58
C ALA A 114 -8.74 -15.01 2.49
N ARG A 115 -9.52 -16.03 2.14
CA ARG A 115 -9.19 -16.99 1.07
C ARG A 115 -9.10 -16.31 -0.30
N ARG A 116 -10.03 -15.41 -0.63
CA ARG A 116 -9.98 -14.66 -1.89
C ARG A 116 -8.72 -13.81 -1.98
N MET A 117 -8.40 -13.08 -0.92
CA MET A 117 -7.19 -12.25 -0.85
C MET A 117 -5.92 -13.09 -1.01
N ALA A 118 -5.82 -14.25 -0.33
CA ALA A 118 -4.69 -15.15 -0.48
C ALA A 118 -4.54 -15.69 -1.92
N ALA A 119 -5.66 -16.01 -2.57
CA ALA A 119 -5.67 -16.52 -3.94
C ALA A 119 -5.30 -15.42 -4.97
N SER A 120 -5.74 -14.18 -4.77
CA SER A 120 -5.45 -13.07 -5.68
C SER A 120 -4.05 -12.47 -5.52
N MET A 121 -3.43 -12.59 -4.34
CA MET A 121 -2.11 -12.03 -4.06
C MET A 121 -0.92 -12.95 -4.39
N THR A 122 -1.15 -14.14 -4.92
CA THR A 122 -0.07 -15.01 -5.41
C THR A 122 0.36 -14.61 -6.83
N MET A 123 1.16 -13.54 -6.94
CA MET A 123 2.06 -13.27 -8.08
C MET A 123 3.27 -12.45 -7.58
N ALA A 124 4.08 -13.04 -6.71
CA ALA A 124 5.49 -12.68 -6.59
C ALA A 124 6.33 -13.89 -7.01
N GLY A 125 6.10 -14.35 -8.24
CA GLY A 125 7.00 -15.25 -8.94
C GLY A 125 8.19 -14.45 -9.42
N THR A 126 9.36 -14.77 -8.87
CA THR A 126 10.71 -14.60 -9.43
C THR A 126 10.75 -14.08 -10.87
N SER A 127 11.11 -12.80 -11.04
CA SER A 127 11.80 -12.35 -12.25
C SER A 127 13.30 -12.57 -12.02
N GLY A 128 13.86 -13.50 -12.79
CA GLY A 128 15.30 -13.71 -12.91
C GLY A 128 15.97 -12.66 -13.79
#